data_AF-A0A7X7A5K1-F1
#
_entry.id   AF-A0A7X7A5K1-F1
#
_cell.length_a   1.000
_cell.length_b   1.000
_cell.length_c   1.000
_cell.angle_alpha   90.00
_cell.angle_beta   90.00
_cell.angle_gamma   90.00
#
_symmetry.space_group_name_H-M   'P 1'
#
loop_
_entity.id
_entity.type
_entity.pdbx_description
1 polymer ?
#
loop_
_entity_poly.entity_id
_entity_poly.type
_entity_poly.pdbx_seq_one_letter_code
_entity_poly.pdbx_strand_id
1 'polypeptide(L)'
;MHAILEVDRIRCGYTAAPVLEEVSFSLAPGELVAVIGPNGSGKSTLLRAVSRTLRPQSGEVRVEGREIYSATPQWVARRIAVVPQETRVDFAFTVREIVLMGRLPHLGRFATESATDFAIAREALQRTGVLKLEDRSILGISGGERQRVMIARALAQQTPILLLDEPTAHLDINYQIEIMRLVNTLRADGARAILVVLHDLNLAAQFCDRLLILHRGRIFADGPPESVLTRENVHLAYGADVLVRRHPQTGRPYVVAEAGRGLPQFAEAEERPLVHVICGAGTGEAVFESLLERGWRVTAGVVNTGDSDQVAAKRLNVRYVDEAPFTAITEDTHHAHLRFIEDADAVLLTPFPMGPANLRNLDAAHHALSLGKPVWLLDAAGARARDFSGGAAGDRYEALLTAGACPIASIAELPVPAASNSASGDRSGTQPNG
;
A
#
# COMPACT_ATOMS: atom_id res chain seq x y z
N MET A 1 24.36 -18.99 6.04
CA MET A 1 23.33 -20.03 5.84
C MET A 1 23.38 -20.45 4.38
N HIS A 2 23.37 -21.74 4.09
CA HIS A 2 23.30 -22.24 2.71
C HIS A 2 21.84 -22.22 2.24
N ALA A 3 21.58 -21.74 1.02
CA ALA A 3 20.27 -21.77 0.41
C ALA A 3 19.89 -23.22 0.04
N ILE A 4 18.62 -23.60 0.24
CA ILE A 4 18.10 -24.90 -0.20
C ILE A 4 17.50 -24.84 -1.60
N LEU A 5 17.00 -23.67 -2.00
CA LEU A 5 16.51 -23.37 -3.34
C LEU A 5 17.19 -22.09 -3.82
N GLU A 6 17.69 -22.13 -5.05
CA GLU A 6 18.31 -21.00 -5.74
C GLU A 6 17.67 -20.85 -7.11
N VAL A 7 17.29 -19.62 -7.43
CA VAL A 7 16.80 -19.22 -8.74
C VAL A 7 17.79 -18.18 -9.25
N ASP A 8 18.45 -18.45 -10.37
CA ASP A 8 19.47 -17.57 -10.96
C ASP A 8 19.02 -17.10 -12.34
N ARG A 9 18.70 -15.80 -12.43
CA ARG A 9 18.40 -15.03 -13.64
C ARG A 9 17.47 -15.75 -14.62
N ILE A 10 16.40 -16.34 -14.10
CA ILE A 10 15.48 -17.08 -14.96
C ILE A 10 14.70 -16.13 -15.88
N ARG A 11 14.59 -16.52 -17.14
CA ARG A 11 13.65 -15.93 -18.11
C ARG A 11 12.62 -16.99 -18.46
N CYS A 12 11.33 -16.72 -18.29
CA CYS A 12 10.31 -17.76 -18.40
C CYS A 12 8.99 -17.21 -18.94
N GLY A 13 8.30 -17.97 -19.80
CA GLY A 13 7.04 -17.56 -20.42
C GLY A 13 6.38 -18.72 -21.16
N TYR A 14 5.19 -18.48 -21.69
CA TYR A 14 4.41 -19.48 -22.44
C TYR A 14 4.61 -19.38 -23.95
N THR A 15 4.98 -18.19 -24.44
CA THR A 15 5.18 -17.87 -25.86
C THR A 15 6.57 -17.24 -26.06
N ALA A 16 6.82 -16.64 -27.23
CA ALA A 16 8.09 -15.99 -27.53
C ALA A 16 8.42 -14.83 -26.58
N ALA A 17 7.40 -14.11 -26.09
CA ALA A 17 7.60 -13.05 -25.10
C ALA A 17 7.68 -13.64 -23.68
N PRO A 18 8.75 -13.36 -22.91
CA PRO A 18 8.85 -13.84 -21.54
C PRO A 18 7.87 -13.12 -20.62
N VAL A 19 7.32 -13.85 -19.65
CA VAL A 19 6.51 -13.31 -18.55
C VAL A 19 7.40 -12.94 -17.36
N LEU A 20 8.51 -13.66 -17.18
CA LEU A 20 9.56 -13.38 -16.20
C LEU A 20 10.84 -12.99 -16.91
N GLU A 21 11.49 -11.94 -16.42
CA GLU A 21 12.74 -11.41 -16.96
C GLU A 21 13.80 -11.39 -15.85
N GLU A 22 14.83 -12.23 -15.97
CA GLU A 22 16.03 -12.20 -15.11
C GLU A 22 15.75 -12.29 -13.61
N VAL A 23 14.76 -13.10 -13.22
CA VAL A 23 14.39 -13.26 -11.81
C VAL A 23 15.45 -14.07 -11.07
N SER A 24 15.98 -13.52 -9.96
CA SER A 24 16.98 -14.18 -9.12
C SER A 24 16.64 -14.05 -7.64
N PHE A 25 16.57 -15.16 -6.91
CA PHE A 25 16.42 -15.15 -5.45
C PHE A 25 16.85 -16.51 -4.88
N SER A 26 17.03 -16.55 -3.56
CA SER A 26 17.31 -17.78 -2.83
C SER A 26 16.37 -17.92 -1.64
N LEU A 27 16.13 -19.17 -1.26
CA LEU A 27 15.32 -19.54 -0.11
C LEU A 27 16.14 -20.44 0.81
N ALA A 28 16.19 -20.11 2.10
CA ALA A 28 16.91 -20.85 3.13
C ALA A 28 15.98 -21.85 3.87
N PRO A 29 16.54 -22.92 4.46
CA PRO A 29 15.80 -23.78 5.39
C PRO A 29 15.15 -22.97 6.52
N GLY A 30 13.90 -23.28 6.85
CA GLY A 30 13.14 -22.60 7.91
C GLY A 30 12.59 -21.22 7.56
N GLU A 31 12.92 -20.68 6.37
CA GLU A 31 12.46 -19.38 5.90
C GLU A 31 11.04 -19.47 5.30
N LEU A 32 10.15 -18.53 5.65
CA LEU A 32 8.89 -18.30 4.94
C LEU A 32 8.98 -17.02 4.13
N VAL A 33 9.03 -17.16 2.81
CA VAL A 33 9.09 -16.05 1.87
C VAL A 33 7.75 -15.91 1.16
N ALA A 34 7.21 -14.69 1.10
CA ALA A 34 6.05 -14.40 0.27
C ALA A 34 6.45 -13.72 -1.05
N VAL A 35 5.90 -14.21 -2.16
CA VAL A 35 5.88 -13.53 -3.45
C VAL A 35 4.57 -12.75 -3.54
N ILE A 36 4.69 -11.43 -3.61
CA ILE A 36 3.58 -10.50 -3.76
C ILE A 36 3.74 -9.73 -5.07
N GLY A 37 2.66 -9.15 -5.57
CA GLY A 37 2.69 -8.30 -6.76
C GLY A 37 1.31 -8.14 -7.39
N PRO A 38 1.13 -7.16 -8.29
CA PRO A 38 -0.13 -6.97 -9.00
C PRO A 38 -0.49 -8.20 -9.85
N ASN A 39 -1.73 -8.26 -10.31
CA ASN A 39 -2.17 -9.28 -11.24
C ASN A 39 -1.37 -9.21 -12.55
N GLY A 40 -1.06 -10.37 -13.12
CA GLY A 40 -0.23 -10.44 -14.34
C GLY A 40 1.26 -10.21 -14.13
N SER A 41 1.76 -10.02 -12.90
CA SER A 41 3.20 -9.80 -12.68
C SER A 41 4.09 -11.03 -12.87
N GLY A 42 3.50 -12.23 -12.95
CA GLY A 42 4.22 -13.48 -13.19
C GLY A 42 4.35 -14.43 -11.99
N LYS A 43 3.64 -14.19 -10.88
CA LYS A 43 3.76 -14.99 -9.63
C LYS A 43 3.52 -16.49 -9.84
N SER A 44 2.42 -16.86 -10.49
CA SER A 44 2.14 -18.28 -10.79
C SER A 44 3.12 -18.85 -11.82
N THR A 45 3.62 -18.03 -12.75
CA THR A 45 4.69 -18.43 -13.69
C THR A 45 5.98 -18.75 -12.94
N LEU A 46 6.32 -17.96 -11.91
CA LEU A 46 7.46 -18.19 -11.04
C LEU A 46 7.33 -19.51 -10.29
N LEU A 47 6.17 -19.76 -9.68
CA LEU A 47 5.90 -21.05 -9.02
C LEU A 47 5.97 -22.23 -9.99
N ARG A 48 5.48 -22.09 -11.23
CA ARG A 48 5.59 -23.13 -12.25
C ARG A 48 7.04 -23.41 -12.68
N ALA A 49 7.88 -22.37 -12.73
CA ALA A 49 9.32 -22.53 -12.97
C ALA A 49 10.01 -23.24 -11.80
N VAL A 50 9.73 -22.82 -10.57
CA VAL A 50 10.35 -23.42 -9.38
C VAL A 50 9.90 -24.87 -9.16
N SER A 51 8.66 -25.19 -9.52
CA SER A 51 8.11 -26.55 -9.39
C SER A 51 8.40 -27.49 -10.57
N ARG A 52 9.22 -27.06 -11.54
CA ARG A 52 9.55 -27.84 -12.75
C ARG A 52 8.34 -28.14 -13.65
N THR A 53 7.28 -27.35 -13.61
CA THR A 53 6.13 -27.48 -14.54
C THR A 53 6.26 -26.58 -15.77
N LEU A 54 7.08 -25.53 -15.73
CA LEU A 54 7.34 -24.66 -16.88
C LEU A 54 8.83 -24.36 -17.01
N ARG A 55 9.49 -24.86 -18.06
CA ARG A 55 10.94 -24.69 -18.23
C ARG A 55 11.32 -23.24 -18.54
N PRO A 56 12.28 -22.64 -17.80
CA PRO A 56 12.86 -21.36 -18.19
C PRO A 56 13.51 -21.43 -19.58
N GLN A 57 13.40 -20.34 -20.34
CA GLN A 57 14.12 -20.12 -21.60
C GLN A 57 15.62 -19.91 -21.36
N SER A 58 15.99 -19.30 -20.23
CA SER A 58 17.36 -19.11 -19.77
C SER A 58 17.40 -19.05 -18.24
N GLY A 59 18.61 -19.10 -17.67
CA GLY A 59 18.82 -19.17 -16.22
C GLY A 59 18.61 -20.57 -15.67
N GLU A 60 18.75 -20.72 -14.35
CA GLU A 60 18.72 -22.02 -13.69
C GLU A 60 17.89 -21.98 -12.40
N VAL A 61 17.27 -23.11 -12.08
CA VAL A 61 16.65 -23.36 -10.77
C VAL A 61 17.35 -24.55 -10.14
N ARG A 62 17.96 -24.35 -8.97
CA ARG A 62 18.73 -25.38 -8.26
C ARG A 62 18.10 -25.66 -6.90
N VAL A 63 18.07 -26.94 -6.53
CA VAL A 63 17.71 -27.39 -5.18
C VAL A 63 18.87 -28.19 -4.62
N GLU A 64 19.33 -27.85 -3.42
CA GLU A 64 20.52 -28.47 -2.79
C GLU A 64 21.74 -28.43 -3.74
N GLY A 65 21.91 -27.33 -4.48
CA GLY A 65 22.97 -27.14 -5.48
C GLY A 65 22.78 -27.88 -6.81
N ARG A 66 21.75 -28.72 -6.97
CA ARG A 66 21.46 -29.47 -8.20
C ARG A 66 20.38 -28.80 -9.04
N GLU A 67 20.65 -28.58 -10.32
CA GLU A 67 19.70 -28.04 -11.28
C GLU A 67 18.50 -28.99 -11.50
N ILE A 68 17.27 -28.49 -11.33
CA ILE A 68 16.06 -29.33 -11.25
C ILE A 68 15.60 -29.87 -12.61
N TYR A 69 15.84 -29.16 -13.71
CA TYR A 69 15.43 -29.59 -15.05
C TYR A 69 16.33 -30.69 -15.63
N SER A 70 17.52 -30.88 -15.08
CA SER A 70 18.43 -32.02 -15.33
C SER A 70 18.15 -33.23 -14.42
N ALA A 71 17.42 -33.02 -13.33
CA ALA A 71 17.05 -34.09 -12.40
C ALA A 71 15.81 -34.88 -12.87
N THR A 72 15.63 -36.08 -12.32
CA THR A 72 14.43 -36.89 -12.60
C THR A 72 13.19 -36.26 -11.95
N PRO A 73 11.99 -36.41 -12.53
CA PRO A 73 10.75 -35.90 -11.93
C PRO A 73 10.55 -36.40 -10.50
N GLN A 74 10.88 -37.67 -10.23
CA GLN A 74 10.78 -38.27 -8.89
C GLN A 74 11.74 -37.63 -7.89
N TRP A 75 12.96 -37.28 -8.30
CA TRP A 75 13.91 -36.60 -7.40
C TRP A 75 13.39 -35.22 -6.98
N VAL A 76 12.79 -34.47 -7.91
CA VAL A 76 12.19 -33.15 -7.65
C VAL A 76 10.93 -33.29 -6.80
N ALA A 77 10.07 -34.27 -7.08
CA ALA A 77 8.88 -34.56 -6.29
C ALA A 77 9.20 -35.10 -4.88
N ARG A 78 10.44 -35.50 -4.58
CA ARG A 78 10.87 -35.78 -3.19
C ARG A 78 11.41 -34.54 -2.47
N ARG A 79 11.54 -33.41 -3.17
CA ARG A 79 12.16 -32.19 -2.66
C ARG A 79 11.23 -30.98 -2.61
N ILE A 80 10.27 -30.92 -3.53
CA ILE A 80 9.33 -29.81 -3.69
C ILE A 80 7.91 -30.38 -3.68
N ALA A 81 7.09 -29.89 -2.75
CA ALA A 81 5.64 -30.08 -2.77
C ALA A 81 4.94 -28.78 -3.14
N VAL A 82 3.83 -28.87 -3.87
CA VAL A 82 3.07 -27.72 -4.34
C VAL A 82 1.61 -27.83 -3.90
N VAL A 83 1.10 -26.75 -3.32
CA VAL A 83 -0.32 -26.54 -3.03
C VAL A 83 -0.84 -25.51 -4.03
N PRO A 84 -1.55 -25.93 -5.10
CA PRO A 84 -2.08 -25.01 -6.09
C PRO A 84 -3.29 -24.23 -5.55
N GLN A 85 -3.58 -23.08 -6.17
CA GLN A 85 -4.73 -22.23 -5.84
C GLN A 85 -6.07 -22.95 -6.01
N GLU A 86 -6.25 -23.63 -7.14
CA GLU A 86 -7.43 -24.46 -7.40
C GLU A 86 -7.03 -25.91 -7.56
N THR A 87 -7.74 -26.78 -6.84
CA THR A 87 -7.72 -28.23 -7.13
C THR A 87 -9.12 -28.63 -7.51
N ARG A 88 -9.33 -28.83 -8.82
CA ARG A 88 -10.54 -29.49 -9.31
C ARG A 88 -10.39 -30.97 -9.04
N VAL A 89 -11.23 -31.49 -8.16
CA VAL A 89 -11.35 -32.93 -7.93
C VAL A 89 -12.72 -33.32 -8.46
N ASP A 90 -12.74 -33.99 -9.60
CA ASP A 90 -13.99 -34.33 -10.30
C ASP A 90 -14.57 -35.68 -9.83
N PHE A 91 -13.85 -36.39 -8.97
CA PHE A 91 -14.23 -37.71 -8.46
C PHE A 91 -14.40 -37.69 -6.93
N ALA A 92 -15.31 -38.52 -6.43
CA ALA A 92 -15.65 -38.59 -5.01
C ALA A 92 -14.62 -39.38 -4.18
N PHE A 93 -13.34 -39.00 -4.22
CA PHE A 93 -12.32 -39.55 -3.34
C PHE A 93 -12.55 -39.12 -1.88
N THR A 94 -12.19 -40.01 -0.96
CA THR A 94 -12.09 -39.68 0.46
C THR A 94 -10.91 -38.75 0.73
N VAL A 95 -10.99 -37.98 1.81
CA VAL A 95 -9.89 -37.13 2.27
C VAL A 95 -8.61 -37.94 2.49
N ARG A 96 -8.70 -39.14 3.07
CA ARG A 96 -7.56 -40.04 3.27
C ARG A 96 -6.89 -40.39 1.94
N GLU A 97 -7.66 -40.79 0.93
CA GLU A 97 -7.13 -41.13 -0.39
C GLU A 97 -6.41 -39.94 -1.03
N ILE A 98 -6.99 -38.73 -0.95
CA ILE A 98 -6.36 -37.51 -1.45
C ILE A 98 -5.02 -37.25 -0.77
N VAL A 99 -4.92 -37.42 0.55
CA VAL A 99 -3.66 -37.21 1.27
C VAL A 99 -2.63 -38.30 0.97
N LEU A 100 -3.06 -39.56 0.83
CA LEU A 100 -2.20 -40.67 0.42
C LEU A 100 -1.56 -40.45 -0.94
N MET A 101 -2.23 -39.75 -1.88
CA MET A 101 -1.61 -39.38 -3.17
C MET A 101 -0.32 -38.56 -3.01
N GLY A 102 -0.10 -37.89 -1.86
CA GLY A 102 1.18 -37.25 -1.55
C GLY A 102 2.36 -38.23 -1.47
N ARG A 103 2.10 -39.53 -1.26
CA ARG A 103 3.10 -40.59 -1.16
C ARG A 103 3.57 -41.15 -2.50
N LEU A 104 2.90 -40.82 -3.61
CA LEU A 104 3.24 -41.30 -4.96
C LEU A 104 4.74 -41.20 -5.32
N PRO A 105 5.50 -40.13 -4.97
CA PRO A 105 6.93 -40.07 -5.25
C PRO A 105 7.80 -41.09 -4.50
N HIS A 106 7.29 -41.66 -3.42
CA HIS A 106 7.97 -42.64 -2.55
C HIS A 106 7.62 -44.09 -2.91
N LEU A 107 6.52 -44.31 -3.63
CA LEU A 107 6.09 -45.64 -4.08
C LEU A 107 6.91 -46.12 -5.28
N GLY A 108 7.15 -47.43 -5.34
CA GLY A 108 7.65 -48.11 -6.54
C GLY A 108 6.56 -48.24 -7.61
N ARG A 109 6.95 -48.49 -8.87
CA ARG A 109 6.05 -48.52 -10.05
C ARG A 109 4.85 -49.48 -9.96
N PHE A 110 4.88 -50.44 -9.03
CA PHE A 110 3.80 -51.40 -8.76
C PHE A 110 3.58 -51.61 -7.24
N ALA A 111 4.12 -50.72 -6.41
CA ALA A 111 3.96 -50.82 -4.97
C ALA A 111 2.61 -50.22 -4.57
N THR A 112 1.90 -50.90 -3.69
CA THR A 112 0.78 -50.32 -2.94
C THR A 112 1.30 -49.56 -1.74
N GLU A 113 0.47 -48.68 -1.18
CA GLU A 113 0.75 -47.95 0.04
C GLU A 113 1.06 -48.90 1.21
N SER A 114 2.16 -48.64 1.92
CA SER A 114 2.56 -49.40 3.10
C SER A 114 1.88 -48.87 4.37
N ALA A 115 1.92 -49.63 5.46
CA ALA A 115 1.46 -49.15 6.78
C ALA A 115 2.15 -47.83 7.19
N THR A 116 3.41 -47.63 6.79
CA THR A 116 4.16 -46.39 7.01
C THR A 116 3.55 -45.22 6.22
N ASP A 117 3.11 -45.44 4.99
CA ASP A 117 2.47 -44.40 4.17
C ASP A 117 1.12 -43.97 4.76
N PHE A 118 0.33 -44.92 5.28
CA PHE A 118 -0.89 -44.62 6.03
C PHE A 118 -0.62 -43.85 7.32
N ALA A 119 0.45 -44.19 8.06
CA ALA A 119 0.83 -43.46 9.26
C ALA A 119 1.24 -42.01 8.94
N ILE A 120 2.02 -41.80 7.88
CA ILE A 120 2.43 -40.45 7.42
C ILE A 120 1.22 -39.64 6.97
N ALA A 121 0.30 -40.23 6.20
CA ALA A 121 -0.93 -39.55 5.78
C ALA A 121 -1.79 -39.15 7.00
N ARG A 122 -1.93 -40.05 7.98
CA ARG A 122 -2.65 -39.78 9.22
C ARG A 122 -2.03 -38.65 10.03
N GLU A 123 -0.70 -38.63 10.16
CA GLU A 123 0.03 -37.54 10.81
C GLU A 123 -0.21 -36.20 10.09
N ALA A 124 -0.14 -36.18 8.76
CA ALA A 124 -0.39 -34.98 7.98
C ALA A 124 -1.83 -34.45 8.16
N LEU A 125 -2.82 -35.34 8.22
CA LEU A 125 -4.21 -34.99 8.54
C LEU A 125 -4.35 -34.40 9.95
N GLN A 126 -3.62 -34.94 10.92
CA GLN A 126 -3.61 -34.45 12.30
C GLN A 126 -2.98 -33.05 12.39
N ARG A 127 -1.80 -32.85 11.79
CA ARG A 127 -1.10 -31.56 11.77
C ARG A 127 -1.88 -30.43 11.12
N THR A 128 -2.76 -30.75 10.18
CA THR A 128 -3.61 -29.79 9.47
C THR A 128 -5.01 -29.64 10.07
N GLY A 129 -5.35 -30.43 11.10
CA GLY A 129 -6.60 -30.34 11.83
C GLY A 129 -7.82 -30.97 11.13
N VAL A 130 -7.60 -31.84 10.13
CA VAL A 130 -8.68 -32.44 9.31
C VAL A 130 -8.78 -33.96 9.45
N LEU A 131 -8.12 -34.56 10.44
CA LEU A 131 -8.19 -36.00 10.72
C LEU A 131 -9.62 -36.52 10.87
N LYS A 132 -10.51 -35.76 11.52
CA LYS A 132 -11.93 -36.12 11.66
C LYS A 132 -12.70 -36.25 10.34
N LEU A 133 -12.12 -35.77 9.24
CA LEU A 133 -12.71 -35.79 7.90
C LEU A 133 -12.16 -36.95 7.07
N GLU A 134 -11.27 -37.80 7.59
CA GLU A 134 -10.47 -38.75 6.81
C GLU A 134 -11.30 -39.67 5.88
N ASP A 135 -12.47 -40.11 6.33
CA ASP A 135 -13.38 -40.98 5.54
C ASP A 135 -14.46 -40.19 4.77
N ARG A 136 -14.52 -38.85 4.90
CA ARG A 136 -15.49 -38.03 4.14
C ARG A 136 -15.02 -37.84 2.72
N SER A 137 -15.98 -37.73 1.80
CA SER A 137 -15.72 -37.31 0.42
C SER A 137 -15.23 -35.87 0.37
N ILE A 138 -14.20 -35.62 -0.43
CA ILE A 138 -13.64 -34.27 -0.69
C ILE A 138 -14.67 -33.31 -1.32
N LEU A 139 -15.68 -33.84 -2.00
CA LEU A 139 -16.79 -33.07 -2.57
C LEU A 139 -17.77 -32.58 -1.50
N GLY A 140 -17.79 -33.21 -0.33
CA GLY A 140 -18.73 -32.93 0.77
C GLY A 140 -18.18 -32.09 1.91
N ILE A 141 -16.99 -31.49 1.75
CA ILE A 141 -16.36 -30.62 2.76
C ILE A 141 -16.28 -29.16 2.27
N SER A 142 -16.16 -28.23 3.21
CA SER A 142 -16.03 -26.79 2.92
C SER A 142 -14.74 -26.45 2.17
N GLY A 143 -14.69 -25.26 1.56
CA GLY A 143 -13.49 -24.77 0.86
C GLY A 143 -12.25 -24.67 1.77
N GLY A 144 -12.41 -24.17 2.99
CA GLY A 144 -11.33 -24.08 3.98
C GLY A 144 -10.81 -25.45 4.44
N GLU A 145 -11.71 -26.41 4.68
CA GLU A 145 -11.32 -27.80 4.97
C GLU A 145 -10.60 -28.44 3.79
N ARG A 146 -11.10 -28.22 2.56
CA ARG A 146 -10.45 -28.70 1.34
C ARG A 146 -9.03 -28.16 1.23
N GLN A 147 -8.82 -26.88 1.48
CA GLN A 147 -7.49 -26.28 1.47
C GLN A 147 -6.53 -26.93 2.47
N ARG A 148 -7.00 -27.20 3.70
CA ARG A 148 -6.22 -27.94 4.71
C ARG A 148 -5.89 -29.36 4.26
N VAL A 149 -6.81 -30.05 3.58
CA VAL A 149 -6.55 -31.37 2.97
C VAL A 149 -5.48 -31.29 1.89
N MET A 150 -5.49 -30.24 1.05
CA MET A 150 -4.46 -30.02 0.04
C MET A 150 -3.08 -29.78 0.66
N ILE A 151 -3.02 -29.01 1.75
CA ILE A 151 -1.80 -28.83 2.55
C ILE A 151 -1.37 -30.17 3.18
N ALA A 152 -2.31 -30.96 3.71
CA ALA A 152 -2.03 -32.27 4.29
C ALA A 152 -1.41 -33.22 3.25
N ARG A 153 -1.94 -33.25 2.03
CA ARG A 153 -1.37 -34.02 0.92
C ARG A 153 0.09 -33.61 0.63
N ALA A 154 0.35 -32.30 0.57
CA ALA A 154 1.70 -31.78 0.35
C ALA A 154 2.65 -32.14 1.52
N LEU A 155 2.15 -32.15 2.76
CA LEU A 155 2.93 -32.58 3.92
C LEU A 155 3.22 -34.09 3.94
N ALA A 156 2.26 -34.90 3.53
CA ALA A 156 2.44 -36.34 3.40
C ALA A 156 3.57 -36.69 2.42
N GLN A 157 3.86 -35.81 1.44
CA GLN A 157 4.99 -35.94 0.53
C GLN A 157 6.38 -35.82 1.20
N GLN A 158 6.43 -35.29 2.44
CA GLN A 158 7.66 -35.14 3.26
C GLN A 158 8.80 -34.40 2.54
N THR A 159 8.48 -33.27 1.92
CA THR A 159 9.46 -32.45 1.21
C THR A 159 10.07 -31.35 2.11
N PRO A 160 11.34 -30.99 1.89
CA PRO A 160 11.98 -29.87 2.55
C PRO A 160 11.54 -28.50 1.99
N ILE A 161 11.04 -28.43 0.75
CA ILE A 161 10.48 -27.21 0.16
C ILE A 161 8.97 -27.37 -0.02
N LEU A 162 8.21 -26.37 0.42
CA LEU A 162 6.77 -26.27 0.21
C LEU A 162 6.44 -24.97 -0.54
N LEU A 163 5.76 -25.12 -1.67
CA LEU A 163 5.28 -24.01 -2.49
C LEU A 163 3.77 -23.89 -2.34
N LEU A 164 3.26 -22.70 -2.05
CA LEU A 164 1.81 -22.45 -1.95
C LEU A 164 1.42 -21.35 -2.92
N ASP A 165 0.50 -21.65 -3.83
CA ASP A 165 -0.06 -20.69 -4.78
C ASP A 165 -1.39 -20.16 -4.22
N GLU A 166 -1.39 -18.92 -3.72
CA GLU A 166 -2.58 -18.23 -3.20
C GLU A 166 -3.45 -19.07 -2.25
N PRO A 167 -2.86 -19.65 -1.17
CA PRO A 167 -3.55 -20.63 -0.33
C PRO A 167 -4.71 -20.04 0.49
N THR A 168 -4.87 -18.72 0.47
CA THR A 168 -5.88 -17.95 1.20
C THR A 168 -6.94 -17.36 0.28
N ALA A 169 -6.86 -17.58 -1.04
CA ALA A 169 -7.82 -17.04 -2.00
C ALA A 169 -9.23 -17.60 -1.75
N HIS A 170 -10.25 -16.73 -1.91
CA HIS A 170 -11.67 -17.08 -1.75
C HIS A 170 -12.07 -17.59 -0.35
N LEU A 171 -11.22 -17.43 0.67
CA LEU A 171 -11.51 -17.76 2.06
C LEU A 171 -11.90 -16.51 2.86
N ASP A 172 -12.75 -16.66 3.87
CA ASP A 172 -12.99 -15.59 4.84
C ASP A 172 -11.76 -15.32 5.70
N ILE A 173 -11.73 -14.15 6.35
CA ILE A 173 -10.58 -13.65 7.12
C ILE A 173 -10.14 -14.67 8.20
N ASN A 174 -11.08 -15.35 8.85
CA ASN A 174 -10.75 -16.30 9.91
C ASN A 174 -10.00 -17.50 9.33
N TYR A 175 -10.51 -18.08 8.24
CA TYR A 175 -9.83 -19.18 7.56
C TYR A 175 -8.48 -18.75 6.98
N GLN A 176 -8.35 -17.54 6.44
CA GLN A 176 -7.06 -17.03 5.95
C GLN A 176 -6.02 -16.99 7.07
N ILE A 177 -6.37 -16.44 8.23
CA ILE A 177 -5.49 -16.39 9.41
C ILE A 177 -5.14 -17.79 9.89
N GLU A 178 -6.10 -18.70 9.96
CA GLU A 178 -5.86 -20.07 10.38
C GLU A 178 -4.91 -20.83 9.44
N ILE A 179 -5.07 -20.66 8.12
CA ILE A 179 -4.16 -21.24 7.12
C ILE A 179 -2.76 -20.66 7.28
N MET A 180 -2.61 -19.35 7.44
CA MET A 180 -1.29 -18.74 7.63
C MET A 180 -0.64 -19.15 8.95
N ARG A 181 -1.41 -19.31 10.03
CA ARG A 181 -0.94 -19.89 11.30
C ARG A 181 -0.46 -21.32 11.10
N LEU A 182 -1.21 -22.15 10.38
CA LEU A 182 -0.79 -23.50 10.02
C LEU A 182 0.52 -23.47 9.24
N VAL A 183 0.63 -22.66 8.18
CA VAL A 183 1.89 -22.54 7.40
C VAL A 183 3.07 -22.15 8.31
N ASN A 184 2.84 -21.24 9.26
CA ASN A 184 3.85 -20.85 10.24
C ASN A 184 4.25 -21.99 11.20
N THR A 185 3.32 -22.86 11.61
CA THR A 185 3.69 -24.03 12.44
C THR A 185 4.44 -25.10 11.64
N LEU A 186 4.21 -25.19 10.32
CA LEU A 186 4.90 -26.15 9.46
C LEU A 186 6.38 -25.84 9.23
N ARG A 187 6.83 -24.61 9.48
CA ARG A 187 8.25 -24.24 9.49
C ARG A 187 8.91 -24.33 10.87
N ALA A 188 8.12 -24.51 11.94
CA ALA A 188 8.60 -24.42 13.33
C ALA A 188 9.70 -25.44 13.69
N ASP A 189 9.76 -26.56 12.98
CA ASP A 189 10.82 -27.58 13.13
C ASP A 189 12.17 -27.13 12.54
N GLY A 190 12.25 -25.91 11.96
CA GLY A 190 13.46 -25.27 11.43
C GLY A 190 14.00 -25.84 10.11
N ALA A 191 13.44 -26.96 9.65
CA ALA A 191 13.96 -27.68 8.48
C ALA A 191 13.28 -27.30 7.14
N ARG A 192 12.03 -26.84 7.17
CA ARG A 192 11.22 -26.65 5.96
C ARG A 192 11.27 -25.22 5.46
N ALA A 193 11.65 -25.06 4.20
CA ALA A 193 11.62 -23.82 3.47
C ALA A 193 10.27 -23.64 2.77
N ILE A 194 9.66 -22.46 2.87
CA ILE A 194 8.31 -22.22 2.34
C ILE A 194 8.30 -20.97 1.46
N LEU A 195 7.81 -21.11 0.23
CA LEU A 195 7.53 -20.00 -0.67
C LEU A 195 6.01 -19.91 -0.89
N VAL A 196 5.40 -18.80 -0.55
CA VAL A 196 3.94 -18.59 -0.67
C VAL A 196 3.65 -17.41 -1.59
N VAL A 197 2.69 -17.56 -2.51
CA VAL A 197 2.15 -16.43 -3.27
C VAL A 197 0.95 -15.85 -2.52
N LEU A 198 0.96 -14.55 -2.25
CA LEU A 198 -0.12 -13.86 -1.54
C LEU A 198 -0.58 -12.60 -2.30
N HIS A 199 -1.85 -12.28 -2.17
CA HIS A 199 -2.43 -11.03 -2.64
C HIS A 199 -2.54 -9.97 -1.54
N ASP A 200 -2.82 -10.40 -0.31
CA ASP A 200 -2.98 -9.51 0.82
C ASP A 200 -1.60 -9.12 1.39
N LEU A 201 -1.25 -7.84 1.24
CA LEU A 201 0.00 -7.26 1.73
C LEU A 201 0.13 -7.34 3.24
N ASN A 202 -0.98 -7.20 3.97
CA ASN A 202 -0.99 -7.25 5.43
C ASN A 202 -0.81 -8.69 5.93
N LEU A 203 -1.43 -9.69 5.31
CA LEU A 203 -1.13 -11.10 5.63
C LEU A 203 0.34 -11.44 5.36
N ALA A 204 0.87 -11.00 4.22
CA ALA A 204 2.27 -11.21 3.89
C ALA A 204 3.19 -10.57 4.96
N ALA A 205 2.93 -9.31 5.32
CA ALA A 205 3.68 -8.57 6.33
C ALA A 205 3.67 -9.25 7.70
N GLN A 206 2.51 -9.79 8.12
CA GLN A 206 2.36 -10.33 9.47
C GLN A 206 3.00 -11.71 9.64
N PHE A 207 2.96 -12.57 8.62
CA PHE A 207 3.36 -13.97 8.76
C PHE A 207 4.74 -14.32 8.16
N CYS A 208 5.17 -13.61 7.11
CA CYS A 208 6.36 -14.00 6.35
C CYS A 208 7.63 -13.34 6.89
N ASP A 209 8.77 -14.00 6.76
CA ASP A 209 10.06 -13.48 7.23
C ASP A 209 10.63 -12.46 6.22
N ARG A 210 10.34 -12.68 4.93
CA ARG A 210 10.85 -11.90 3.81
C ARG A 210 9.80 -11.85 2.69
N LEU A 211 9.81 -10.76 1.94
CA LEU A 211 8.88 -10.49 0.85
C LEU A 211 9.63 -10.25 -0.45
N LEU A 212 9.07 -10.74 -1.55
CA LEU A 212 9.50 -10.49 -2.91
C LEU A 212 8.36 -9.78 -3.65
N ILE A 213 8.54 -8.50 -3.99
CA ILE A 213 7.61 -7.81 -4.90
C ILE A 213 8.00 -8.16 -6.33
N LEU A 214 7.14 -8.91 -7.01
CA LEU A 214 7.24 -9.18 -8.43
C LEU A 214 6.42 -8.14 -9.20
N HIS A 215 7.06 -7.36 -10.07
CA HIS A 215 6.43 -6.36 -10.91
C HIS A 215 7.00 -6.44 -12.33
N ARG A 216 6.11 -6.49 -13.34
CA ARG A 216 6.48 -6.61 -14.77
C ARG A 216 7.52 -7.71 -15.03
N GLY A 217 7.35 -8.88 -14.42
CA GLY A 217 8.22 -10.03 -14.62
C GLY A 217 9.58 -9.97 -13.91
N ARG A 218 9.88 -8.92 -13.14
CA ARG A 218 11.15 -8.74 -12.41
C ARG A 218 10.90 -8.65 -10.91
N ILE A 219 11.90 -9.02 -10.11
CA ILE A 219 11.87 -8.72 -8.68
C ILE A 219 12.17 -7.22 -8.52
N PHE A 220 11.17 -6.47 -8.08
CA PHE A 220 11.24 -5.05 -7.85
C PHE A 220 11.84 -4.73 -6.46
N ALA A 221 11.46 -5.51 -5.45
CA ALA A 221 11.98 -5.38 -4.09
C ALA A 221 12.08 -6.75 -3.42
N ASP A 222 13.08 -6.90 -2.57
CA ASP A 222 13.44 -8.15 -1.90
C ASP A 222 14.03 -7.84 -0.51
N GLY A 223 13.38 -8.33 0.55
CA GLY A 223 13.87 -8.12 1.91
C GLY A 223 12.82 -8.36 2.99
N PRO A 224 13.12 -8.02 4.25
CA PRO A 224 12.14 -8.08 5.33
C PRO A 224 10.96 -7.14 5.05
N PRO A 225 9.74 -7.43 5.57
CA PRO A 225 8.55 -6.64 5.30
C PRO A 225 8.73 -5.13 5.48
N GLU A 226 9.50 -4.71 6.49
CA GLU A 226 9.76 -3.31 6.82
C GLU A 226 10.49 -2.54 5.72
N SER A 227 11.35 -3.23 4.96
CA SER A 227 12.08 -2.65 3.84
C SER A 227 11.31 -2.71 2.52
N VAL A 228 10.43 -3.71 2.38
CA VAL A 228 9.72 -3.99 1.13
C VAL A 228 8.40 -3.24 1.05
N LEU A 229 7.62 -3.21 2.14
CA LEU A 229 6.31 -2.55 2.19
C LEU A 229 6.46 -1.09 2.62
N THR A 230 6.96 -0.26 1.72
CA THR A 230 6.99 1.20 1.87
C THR A 230 5.89 1.84 1.04
N ARG A 231 5.48 3.08 1.35
CA ARG A 231 4.52 3.84 0.53
C ARG A 231 5.00 3.92 -0.93
N GLU A 232 6.27 4.25 -1.12
CA GLU A 232 6.89 4.37 -2.44
C GLU A 232 6.87 3.05 -3.22
N ASN A 233 7.30 1.94 -2.60
CA ASN A 233 7.32 0.64 -3.26
C ASN A 233 5.91 0.17 -3.65
N VAL A 234 4.92 0.38 -2.78
CA VAL A 234 3.53 0.02 -3.08
C VAL A 234 2.98 0.89 -4.20
N HIS A 235 3.24 2.20 -4.20
CA HIS A 235 2.83 3.10 -5.28
C HIS A 235 3.47 2.69 -6.61
N LEU A 236 4.79 2.47 -6.67
CA LEU A 236 5.49 2.11 -7.90
C LEU A 236 5.07 0.73 -8.44
N ALA A 237 4.89 -0.26 -7.57
CA ALA A 237 4.59 -1.63 -8.00
C ALA A 237 3.09 -1.89 -8.25
N TYR A 238 2.20 -1.22 -7.53
CA TYR A 238 0.74 -1.45 -7.61
C TYR A 238 -0.03 -0.27 -8.18
N GLY A 239 0.57 0.92 -8.30
CA GLY A 239 -0.15 2.15 -8.66
C GLY A 239 -1.15 2.59 -7.60
N ALA A 240 -0.97 2.18 -6.34
CA ALA A 240 -1.92 2.39 -5.26
C ALA A 240 -1.37 3.39 -4.24
N ASP A 241 -2.17 4.41 -3.93
CA ASP A 241 -1.88 5.35 -2.86
C ASP A 241 -2.28 4.74 -1.51
N VAL A 242 -1.27 4.57 -0.66
CA VAL A 242 -1.41 3.88 0.62
C VAL A 242 -0.67 4.62 1.72
N LEU A 243 -1.20 4.47 2.94
CA LEU A 243 -0.47 4.75 4.15
C LEU A 243 0.13 3.45 4.69
N VAL A 244 1.44 3.46 4.96
CA VAL A 244 2.10 2.37 5.69
C VAL A 244 2.31 2.81 7.13
N ARG A 245 1.69 2.11 8.08
CA ARG A 245 1.90 2.29 9.52
C ARG A 245 2.59 1.07 10.11
N ARG A 246 3.03 1.18 11.36
CA ARG A 246 3.42 0.00 12.15
C ARG A 246 2.20 -0.54 12.90
N HIS A 247 1.99 -1.84 12.84
CA HIS A 247 0.96 -2.51 13.59
C HIS A 247 1.27 -2.40 15.10
N PRO A 248 0.34 -1.91 15.94
CA PRO A 248 0.64 -1.54 17.33
C PRO A 248 1.07 -2.72 18.21
N GLN A 249 0.63 -3.95 17.88
CA GLN A 249 0.97 -5.14 18.68
C GLN A 249 2.20 -5.88 18.15
N THR A 250 2.47 -5.83 16.84
CA THR A 250 3.51 -6.67 16.22
C THR A 250 4.70 -5.87 15.73
N GLY A 251 4.59 -4.54 15.62
CA GLY A 251 5.63 -3.66 15.09
C GLY A 251 5.86 -3.77 13.58
N ARG A 252 5.26 -4.78 12.93
CA ARG A 252 5.37 -5.06 11.49
C ARG A 252 4.57 -4.05 10.67
N PRO A 253 4.90 -3.84 9.38
CA PRO A 253 4.15 -2.93 8.52
C PRO A 253 2.69 -3.31 8.38
N TYR A 254 1.84 -2.29 8.26
CA TYR A 254 0.42 -2.40 8.01
C TYR A 254 0.02 -1.36 6.96
N VAL A 255 -0.43 -1.86 5.81
CA VAL A 255 -0.82 -1.08 4.64
C VAL A 255 -2.31 -0.77 4.75
N VAL A 256 -2.62 0.53 4.74
CA VAL A 256 -3.98 1.06 4.74
C VAL A 256 -4.21 1.75 3.42
N ALA A 257 -5.26 1.34 2.70
CA ALA A 257 -5.69 2.05 1.51
C ALA A 257 -6.12 3.47 1.89
N GLU A 258 -5.57 4.48 1.24
CA GLU A 258 -6.06 5.85 1.39
C GLU A 258 -7.24 6.02 0.42
N ALA A 259 -8.47 6.15 0.97
CA ALA A 259 -9.68 6.42 0.18
C ALA A 259 -9.74 7.86 -0.36
N GLY A 260 -8.70 8.66 -0.13
CA GLY A 260 -8.55 9.98 -0.72
C GLY A 260 -8.28 9.81 -2.20
N ARG A 261 -9.15 10.38 -3.04
CA ARG A 261 -8.85 10.67 -4.46
C ARG A 261 -7.42 11.19 -4.50
N GLY A 262 -6.56 10.53 -5.27
CA GLY A 262 -5.13 10.82 -5.32
C GLY A 262 -4.94 12.32 -5.28
N LEU A 263 -4.22 12.80 -4.26
CA LEU A 263 -3.84 14.21 -4.19
C LEU A 263 -3.28 14.53 -5.56
N PRO A 264 -3.93 15.38 -6.38
CA PRO A 264 -3.31 15.77 -7.61
C PRO A 264 -1.99 16.39 -7.19
N GLN A 265 -0.93 16.10 -7.92
CA GLN A 265 0.35 16.80 -7.79
C GLN A 265 0.11 18.28 -8.11
N PHE A 266 -0.53 19.02 -7.21
CA PHE A 266 -0.79 20.45 -7.28
C PHE A 266 0.41 21.24 -6.74
N ALA A 267 1.44 20.55 -6.23
CA ALA A 267 2.56 21.13 -5.53
C ALA A 267 3.68 21.68 -6.44
N GLU A 268 3.68 21.44 -7.76
CA GLU A 268 4.85 21.75 -8.60
C GLU A 268 4.63 22.75 -9.76
N ALA A 269 3.40 23.24 -9.99
CA ALA A 269 3.20 24.32 -10.96
C ALA A 269 3.46 25.68 -10.29
N GLU A 270 4.72 26.15 -10.27
CA GLU A 270 5.13 27.47 -9.73
C GLU A 270 4.33 28.65 -10.31
N GLU A 271 3.73 28.49 -11.49
CA GLU A 271 2.97 29.52 -12.23
C GLU A 271 1.54 29.77 -11.70
N ARG A 272 1.05 28.99 -10.73
CA ARG A 272 -0.31 29.19 -10.17
C ARG A 272 -0.33 30.32 -9.13
N PRO A 273 -1.40 31.13 -9.07
CA PRO A 273 -1.52 32.17 -8.08
C PRO A 273 -1.63 31.58 -6.66
N LEU A 274 -0.98 32.25 -5.73
CA LEU A 274 -0.87 31.88 -4.33
C LEU A 274 -1.87 32.67 -3.49
N VAL A 275 -2.72 31.96 -2.76
CA VAL A 275 -3.55 32.56 -1.72
C VAL A 275 -3.01 32.20 -0.34
N HIS A 276 -2.92 33.20 0.53
CA HIS A 276 -2.62 33.01 1.95
C HIS A 276 -3.90 32.97 2.77
N VAL A 277 -4.09 31.92 3.56
CA VAL A 277 -5.31 31.69 4.34
C VAL A 277 -5.04 31.96 5.82
N ILE A 278 -5.66 32.99 6.37
CA ILE A 278 -5.65 33.27 7.80
C ILE A 278 -6.80 32.51 8.44
N CYS A 279 -6.47 31.49 9.23
CA CYS A 279 -7.45 30.58 9.82
C CYS A 279 -7.17 30.28 11.30
N GLY A 280 -8.12 29.56 11.92
CA GLY A 280 -7.99 29.04 13.27
C GLY A 280 -9.20 28.21 13.69
N ALA A 281 -9.05 27.45 14.77
CA ALA A 281 -10.09 26.59 15.35
C ALA A 281 -10.70 25.57 14.37
N GLY A 282 -9.92 25.05 13.42
CA GLY A 282 -10.34 24.03 12.46
C GLY A 282 -11.08 24.58 11.24
N THR A 283 -11.20 25.90 11.11
CA THR A 283 -11.91 26.53 9.99
C THR A 283 -11.11 26.49 8.67
N GLY A 284 -9.82 26.19 8.71
CA GLY A 284 -8.95 26.08 7.55
C GLY A 284 -9.10 24.76 6.81
N GLU A 285 -9.48 23.66 7.48
CA GLU A 285 -9.48 22.31 6.88
C GLU A 285 -10.27 22.23 5.56
N ALA A 286 -11.53 22.65 5.57
CA ALA A 286 -12.38 22.62 4.37
C ALA A 286 -11.96 23.69 3.33
N VAL A 287 -11.35 24.78 3.80
CA VAL A 287 -10.96 25.92 2.96
C VAL A 287 -9.74 25.58 2.13
N PHE A 288 -8.73 24.95 2.72
CA PHE A 288 -7.51 24.53 2.01
C PHE A 288 -7.84 23.58 0.86
N GLU A 289 -8.67 22.57 1.13
CA GLU A 289 -9.08 21.58 0.12
C GLU A 289 -9.81 22.25 -1.05
N SER A 290 -10.82 23.08 -0.74
CA SER A 290 -11.59 23.78 -1.78
C SER A 290 -10.74 24.72 -2.65
N LEU A 291 -9.77 25.41 -2.06
CA LEU A 291 -8.86 26.29 -2.81
C LEU A 291 -7.90 25.51 -3.72
N LEU A 292 -7.31 24.42 -3.20
CA LEU A 292 -6.43 23.54 -3.97
C LEU A 292 -7.17 22.91 -5.17
N GLU A 293 -8.40 22.42 -4.95
CA GLU A 293 -9.26 21.88 -6.01
C GLU A 293 -9.59 22.91 -7.10
N ARG A 294 -9.71 24.19 -6.72
CA ARG A 294 -9.96 25.30 -7.64
C ARG A 294 -8.69 25.79 -8.34
N GLY A 295 -7.53 25.19 -8.08
CA GLY A 295 -6.27 25.48 -8.77
C GLY A 295 -5.41 26.55 -8.13
N TRP A 296 -5.69 26.96 -6.89
CA TRP A 296 -4.84 27.87 -6.13
C TRP A 296 -3.64 27.13 -5.52
N ARG A 297 -2.50 27.81 -5.38
CA ARG A 297 -1.51 27.44 -4.37
C ARG A 297 -1.98 28.01 -3.04
N VAL A 298 -1.75 27.28 -1.95
CA VAL A 298 -2.23 27.68 -0.63
C VAL A 298 -1.07 27.74 0.35
N THR A 299 -1.04 28.79 1.15
CA THR A 299 -0.32 28.83 2.42
C THR A 299 -1.25 29.22 3.55
N ALA A 300 -0.91 28.90 4.80
CA ALA A 300 -1.73 29.22 5.96
C ALA A 300 -0.99 30.11 6.96
N GLY A 301 -1.75 31.00 7.61
CA GLY A 301 -1.29 31.86 8.69
C GLY A 301 -1.10 31.09 10.00
N VAL A 302 -0.98 31.82 11.11
CA VAL A 302 -0.61 31.24 12.40
C VAL A 302 -1.62 30.21 12.90
N VAL A 303 -1.30 28.93 12.73
CA VAL A 303 -2.07 27.77 13.24
C VAL A 303 -1.46 27.27 14.55
N ASN A 304 -2.25 26.64 15.42
CA ASN A 304 -1.69 26.09 16.65
C ASN A 304 -1.06 24.72 16.40
N THR A 305 0.07 24.47 17.05
CA THR A 305 0.75 23.18 16.94
C THR A 305 -0.15 22.04 17.42
N GLY A 306 -0.45 21.08 16.54
CA GLY A 306 -1.29 19.92 16.83
C GLY A 306 -2.80 20.15 16.70
N ASP A 307 -3.25 21.33 16.27
CA ASP A 307 -4.67 21.55 15.98
C ASP A 307 -5.11 20.99 14.62
N SER A 308 -6.43 21.00 14.37
CA SER A 308 -7.03 20.47 13.15
C SER A 308 -6.53 21.20 11.88
N ASP A 309 -6.26 22.50 11.97
CA ASP A 309 -5.77 23.29 10.84
C ASP A 309 -4.33 22.90 10.48
N GLN A 310 -3.45 22.71 11.47
CA GLN A 310 -2.08 22.22 11.23
C GLN A 310 -2.09 20.79 10.68
N VAL A 311 -2.95 19.91 11.20
CA VAL A 311 -3.08 18.54 10.69
C VAL A 311 -3.55 18.55 9.23
N ALA A 312 -4.54 19.37 8.90
CA ALA A 312 -5.02 19.53 7.52
C ALA A 312 -3.93 20.11 6.61
N ALA A 313 -3.20 21.14 7.07
CA ALA A 313 -2.12 21.75 6.30
C ALA A 313 -0.98 20.74 6.00
N LYS A 314 -0.57 19.93 6.99
CA LYS A 314 0.39 18.83 6.80
C LYS A 314 -0.14 17.77 5.83
N ARG A 315 -1.40 17.37 5.97
CA ARG A 315 -2.06 16.38 5.08
C ARG A 315 -2.09 16.85 3.62
N LEU A 316 -2.33 18.14 3.41
CA LEU A 316 -2.48 18.76 2.08
C LEU A 316 -1.18 19.38 1.54
N ASN A 317 -0.05 19.21 2.24
CA ASN A 317 1.25 19.81 1.91
C ASN A 317 1.21 21.35 1.73
N VAL A 318 0.36 22.01 2.51
CA VAL A 318 0.25 23.47 2.59
C VAL A 318 1.36 23.99 3.51
N ARG A 319 2.15 24.97 3.05
CA ARG A 319 3.13 25.63 3.95
C ARG A 319 2.38 26.54 4.93
N TYR A 320 2.79 26.55 6.18
CA TYR A 320 2.13 27.30 7.23
C TYR A 320 3.14 27.90 8.22
N VAL A 321 2.67 28.85 9.02
CA VAL A 321 3.36 29.34 10.22
C VAL A 321 2.61 28.78 11.43
N ASP A 322 3.31 28.24 12.42
CA ASP A 322 2.70 27.71 13.64
C ASP A 322 3.15 28.41 14.91
N GLU A 323 2.33 28.26 15.95
CA GLU A 323 2.58 28.78 17.29
C GLU A 323 2.22 27.71 18.34
N ALA A 324 2.77 27.85 19.55
CA ALA A 324 2.43 26.95 20.65
C ALA A 324 0.94 27.11 21.06
N PRO A 325 0.23 26.01 21.39
CA PRO A 325 -1.16 26.08 21.82
C PRO A 325 -1.38 26.99 23.02
N PHE A 326 -2.51 27.72 23.02
CA PHE A 326 -2.92 28.62 24.11
C PHE A 326 -1.96 29.80 24.37
N THR A 327 -1.08 30.11 23.43
CA THR A 327 -0.21 31.28 23.50
C THR A 327 -0.69 32.38 22.56
N ALA A 328 -0.37 33.63 22.89
CA ALA A 328 -0.61 34.75 21.98
C ALA A 328 0.42 34.73 20.84
N ILE A 329 0.00 35.16 19.65
CA ILE A 329 0.90 35.25 18.50
C ILE A 329 2.10 36.13 18.85
N THR A 330 3.29 35.52 18.89
CA THR A 330 4.52 36.24 19.22
C THR A 330 4.94 37.17 18.07
N GLU A 331 5.85 38.10 18.35
CA GLU A 331 6.35 39.03 17.35
C GLU A 331 7.10 38.30 16.22
N ASP A 332 7.90 37.29 16.55
CA ASP A 332 8.63 36.48 15.57
C ASP A 332 7.68 35.70 14.66
N THR A 333 6.68 35.05 15.24
CA THR A 333 5.63 34.33 14.50
C THR A 333 4.83 35.30 13.63
N HIS A 334 4.52 36.49 14.14
CA HIS A 334 3.84 37.51 13.35
C HIS A 334 4.70 37.99 12.17
N HIS A 335 6.01 38.21 12.35
CA HIS A 335 6.91 38.55 11.24
C HIS A 335 7.03 37.42 10.20
N ALA A 336 7.03 36.15 10.63
CA ALA A 336 6.96 35.03 9.70
C ALA A 336 5.63 35.01 8.93
N HIS A 337 4.52 35.28 9.61
CA HIS A 337 3.19 35.37 9.02
C HIS A 337 3.09 36.49 7.96
N LEU A 338 3.64 37.68 8.24
CA LEU A 338 3.65 38.78 7.29
C LEU A 338 4.46 38.47 6.02
N ARG A 339 5.60 37.78 6.13
CA ARG A 339 6.38 37.35 4.96
C ARG A 339 5.60 36.44 4.01
N PHE A 340 4.79 35.54 4.57
CA PHE A 340 3.89 34.70 3.77
C PHE A 340 2.82 35.52 3.04
N ILE A 341 2.31 36.58 3.67
CA ILE A 341 1.37 37.52 3.05
C ILE A 341 2.06 38.32 1.95
N GLU A 342 3.30 38.76 2.14
CA GLU A 342 4.12 39.48 1.14
C GLU A 342 4.39 38.64 -0.11
N ASP A 343 4.53 37.32 0.03
CA ASP A 343 4.71 36.39 -1.10
C ASP A 343 3.40 36.00 -1.81
N ALA A 344 2.25 36.18 -1.17
CA ALA A 344 0.96 35.75 -1.71
C ALA A 344 0.33 36.76 -2.68
N ASP A 345 -0.43 36.28 -3.66
CA ASP A 345 -1.18 37.14 -4.59
C ASP A 345 -2.47 37.68 -3.97
N ALA A 346 -3.02 36.98 -2.97
CA ALA A 346 -4.22 37.38 -2.25
C ALA A 346 -4.30 36.75 -0.85
N VAL A 347 -5.19 37.29 0.00
CA VAL A 347 -5.43 36.80 1.36
C VAL A 347 -6.90 36.43 1.57
N LEU A 348 -7.16 35.30 2.23
CA LEU A 348 -8.50 34.86 2.63
C LEU A 348 -8.57 34.68 4.14
N LEU A 349 -9.54 35.31 4.80
CA LEU A 349 -9.83 35.12 6.22
C LEU A 349 -11.01 34.17 6.37
N THR A 350 -10.82 33.08 7.12
CA THR A 350 -11.89 32.14 7.47
C THR A 350 -12.71 32.67 8.66
N PRO A 351 -13.91 32.12 8.94
CA PRO A 351 -14.72 32.56 10.07
C PRO A 351 -14.25 31.99 11.42
N PHE A 352 -12.97 32.21 11.77
CA PHE A 352 -12.40 31.74 13.03
C PHE A 352 -12.85 32.59 14.25
N PRO A 353 -12.90 32.02 15.47
CA PRO A 353 -13.12 32.78 16.70
C PRO A 353 -11.97 33.74 17.01
N MET A 354 -12.28 35.00 17.31
CA MET A 354 -11.29 36.06 17.52
C MET A 354 -11.22 36.45 19.00
N GLY A 355 -10.06 36.30 19.61
CA GLY A 355 -9.80 36.68 21.00
C GLY A 355 -8.53 37.52 21.13
N PRO A 356 -8.19 38.01 22.33
CA PRO A 356 -7.03 38.88 22.52
C PRO A 356 -5.71 38.28 22.01
N ALA A 357 -5.57 36.95 22.08
CA ALA A 357 -4.37 36.20 21.69
C ALA A 357 -4.13 36.16 20.17
N ASN A 358 -5.13 36.40 19.33
CA ASN A 358 -5.03 36.27 17.87
C ASN A 358 -5.43 37.54 17.10
N LEU A 359 -5.56 38.70 17.77
CA LEU A 359 -5.86 39.98 17.11
C LEU A 359 -4.84 40.34 16.01
N ARG A 360 -3.59 39.90 16.17
CA ARG A 360 -2.52 40.07 15.17
C ARG A 360 -2.83 39.43 13.81
N ASN A 361 -3.77 38.47 13.74
CA ASN A 361 -4.24 37.94 12.46
C ASN A 361 -5.06 38.98 11.68
N LEU A 362 -5.83 39.83 12.37
CA LEU A 362 -6.56 40.93 11.72
C LEU A 362 -5.61 42.07 11.33
N ASP A 363 -4.60 42.33 12.15
CA ASP A 363 -3.56 43.30 11.83
C ASP A 363 -2.76 42.85 10.57
N ALA A 364 -2.48 41.55 10.45
CA ALA A 364 -1.85 40.96 9.26
C ALA A 364 -2.73 41.07 8.00
N ALA A 365 -4.05 40.87 8.13
CA ALA A 365 -4.99 41.09 7.03
C ALA A 365 -5.03 42.56 6.57
N HIS A 366 -4.93 43.49 7.52
CA HIS A 366 -4.89 44.92 7.20
C HIS A 366 -3.59 45.30 6.49
N HIS A 367 -2.47 44.67 6.87
CA HIS A 367 -1.20 44.82 6.16
C HIS A 367 -1.30 44.34 4.70
N ALA A 368 -2.03 43.26 4.42
CA ALA A 368 -2.25 42.83 3.03
C ALA A 368 -2.99 43.90 2.20
N LEU A 369 -3.97 44.59 2.78
CA LEU A 369 -4.66 45.72 2.11
C LEU A 369 -3.72 46.89 1.86
N SER A 370 -2.82 47.22 2.79
CA SER A 370 -1.86 48.32 2.58
C SER A 370 -0.83 48.02 1.50
N LEU A 371 -0.57 46.73 1.20
CA LEU A 371 0.21 46.27 0.04
C LEU A 371 -0.60 46.25 -1.27
N GLY A 372 -1.89 46.62 -1.25
CA GLY A 372 -2.77 46.61 -2.42
C GLY A 372 -3.25 45.22 -2.84
N LYS A 373 -3.15 44.21 -1.96
CA LYS A 373 -3.54 42.84 -2.27
C LYS A 373 -5.04 42.63 -2.02
N PRO A 374 -5.73 41.80 -2.83
CA PRO A 374 -7.10 41.40 -2.54
C PRO A 374 -7.18 40.68 -1.19
N VAL A 375 -8.12 41.10 -0.34
CA VAL A 375 -8.43 40.45 0.93
C VAL A 375 -9.90 40.06 0.93
N TRP A 376 -10.17 38.75 1.07
CA TRP A 376 -11.52 38.21 1.14
C TRP A 376 -11.88 37.77 2.55
N LEU A 377 -13.11 38.07 2.95
CA LEU A 377 -13.64 37.80 4.29
C LEU A 377 -14.79 36.80 4.18
N LEU A 378 -14.53 35.53 4.52
CA LEU A 378 -15.55 34.48 4.46
C LEU A 378 -16.53 34.61 5.64
N ASP A 379 -17.83 34.65 5.33
CA ASP A 379 -18.91 34.83 6.32
C ASP A 379 -18.72 36.08 7.20
N ALA A 380 -18.50 37.22 6.55
CA ALA A 380 -18.29 38.51 7.24
C ALA A 380 -19.47 38.93 8.15
N ALA A 381 -20.70 38.52 7.82
CA ALA A 381 -21.90 38.85 8.58
C ALA A 381 -21.86 38.32 10.03
N GLY A 382 -21.19 37.17 10.25
CA GLY A 382 -21.05 36.58 11.58
C GLY A 382 -19.89 37.12 12.43
N ALA A 383 -19.13 38.13 11.96
CA ALA A 383 -17.88 38.55 12.60
C ALA A 383 -18.07 39.02 14.06
N ARG A 384 -19.11 39.82 14.34
CA ARG A 384 -19.40 40.29 15.71
C ARG A 384 -19.79 39.16 16.67
N ALA A 385 -20.42 38.09 16.18
CA ALA A 385 -20.75 36.92 16.99
C ALA A 385 -19.51 36.07 17.35
N ARG A 386 -18.38 36.29 16.65
CA ARG A 386 -17.12 35.60 16.85
C ARG A 386 -16.08 36.43 17.61
N ASP A 387 -16.45 37.59 18.13
CA ASP A 387 -15.58 38.46 18.93
C ASP A 387 -15.63 38.09 20.42
N PHE A 388 -14.53 37.52 20.91
CA PHE A 388 -14.27 37.18 22.31
C PHE A 388 -13.18 38.08 22.94
N SER A 389 -12.85 39.20 22.29
CA SER A 389 -11.84 40.17 22.72
C SER A 389 -12.42 41.40 23.44
N GLY A 390 -13.75 41.44 23.63
CA GLY A 390 -14.43 42.57 24.24
C GLY A 390 -14.67 43.75 23.28
N GLY A 391 -14.75 43.49 21.97
CA GLY A 391 -15.05 44.49 20.93
C GLY A 391 -13.87 44.84 20.03
N ALA A 392 -12.64 44.58 20.49
CA ALA A 392 -11.42 44.96 19.78
C ALA A 392 -11.20 44.22 18.45
N ALA A 393 -11.74 43.01 18.30
CA ALA A 393 -11.71 42.25 17.06
C ALA A 393 -12.78 42.76 16.08
N GLY A 394 -13.98 43.07 16.57
CA GLY A 394 -15.06 43.66 15.79
C GLY A 394 -14.64 44.98 15.15
N ASP A 395 -14.02 45.86 15.92
CA ASP A 395 -13.53 47.16 15.43
C ASP A 395 -12.47 47.00 14.32
N ARG A 396 -11.53 46.04 14.49
CA ARG A 396 -10.53 45.72 13.45
C ARG A 396 -11.16 45.11 12.21
N TYR A 397 -12.15 44.25 12.37
CA TYR A 397 -12.86 43.62 11.26
C TYR A 397 -13.64 44.67 10.43
N GLU A 398 -14.28 45.63 11.09
CA GLU A 398 -14.93 46.77 10.43
C GLU A 398 -13.93 47.70 9.74
N ALA A 399 -12.73 47.88 10.32
CA ALA A 399 -11.64 48.59 9.68
C ALA A 399 -11.17 47.89 8.39
N LEU A 400 -11.11 46.55 8.35
CA LEU A 400 -10.82 45.80 7.12
C LEU A 400 -11.85 46.06 6.02
N LEU A 401 -13.13 46.02 6.36
CA LEU A 401 -14.21 46.31 5.41
C LEU A 401 -14.12 47.74 4.87
N THR A 402 -13.86 48.72 5.76
CA THR A 402 -13.71 50.13 5.38
C THR A 402 -12.48 50.35 4.49
N ALA A 403 -11.41 49.59 4.72
CA ALA A 403 -10.18 49.62 3.94
C ALA A 403 -10.26 48.83 2.62
N GLY A 404 -11.41 48.24 2.28
CA GLY A 404 -11.67 47.60 0.98
C GLY A 404 -11.57 46.08 0.95
N ALA A 405 -11.55 45.39 2.10
CA ALA A 405 -11.71 43.95 2.13
C ALA A 405 -13.09 43.52 1.60
N CYS A 406 -13.13 42.47 0.79
CA CYS A 406 -14.33 42.02 0.10
C CYS A 406 -15.01 40.88 0.87
N PRO A 407 -16.24 41.07 1.39
CA PRO A 407 -16.99 39.99 2.02
C PRO A 407 -17.48 38.99 0.97
N ILE A 408 -17.31 37.69 1.25
CA ILE A 408 -17.80 36.60 0.40
C ILE A 408 -18.64 35.62 1.24
N ALA A 409 -19.70 35.05 0.66
CA ALA A 409 -20.51 34.05 1.35
C ALA A 409 -19.95 32.63 1.17
N SER A 410 -19.24 32.38 0.07
CA SER A 410 -18.59 31.10 -0.22
C SER A 410 -17.30 31.26 -1.01
N ILE A 411 -16.37 30.31 -0.84
CA ILE A 411 -15.16 30.16 -1.68
C ILE A 411 -15.54 30.02 -3.17
N ALA A 412 -16.77 29.59 -3.46
CA ALA A 412 -17.30 29.52 -4.82
C ALA A 412 -17.28 30.86 -5.57
N GLU A 413 -17.32 31.98 -4.85
CA GLU A 413 -17.28 33.35 -5.41
C GLU A 413 -15.87 33.81 -5.80
N LEU A 414 -14.83 33.11 -5.35
CA LEU A 414 -13.45 33.47 -5.68
C LEU A 414 -13.15 33.19 -7.16
N PRO A 415 -12.33 34.04 -7.82
CA PRO A 415 -11.94 33.80 -9.19
C PRO A 415 -11.22 32.44 -9.32
N VAL A 416 -11.46 31.76 -10.43
CA VAL A 416 -10.73 30.52 -10.76
C VAL A 416 -9.43 30.94 -11.46
N PRO A 417 -8.25 30.55 -10.93
CA PRO A 417 -6.99 30.74 -11.61
C PRO A 417 -7.03 30.17 -13.02
N ALA A 418 -6.67 30.99 -14.02
CA ALA A 418 -6.55 30.49 -15.38
C ALA A 418 -5.43 29.43 -15.42
N ALA A 419 -5.74 28.22 -15.88
CA ALA A 419 -4.71 27.26 -16.25
C ALA A 419 -3.90 27.89 -17.38
N SER A 420 -2.58 28.00 -17.23
CA SER A 420 -1.72 28.46 -18.31
C SER A 420 -1.92 27.52 -19.51
N ASN A 421 -2.61 28.01 -20.54
CA ASN A 421 -2.66 27.34 -21.83
C ASN A 421 -1.23 27.42 -22.38
N SER A 422 -0.46 26.35 -22.21
CA SER A 422 0.69 26.10 -23.06
C SER A 422 0.14 25.95 -24.48
N ALA A 423 0.22 27.03 -25.25
CA ALA A 423 -0.03 27.01 -26.67
C ALA A 423 1.01 26.06 -27.29
N SER A 424 0.57 24.82 -27.53
CA SER A 424 1.25 23.86 -28.38
C SER A 424 1.51 24.53 -29.73
N GLY A 425 2.78 24.64 -30.08
CA GLY A 425 3.23 25.11 -31.38
C GLY A 425 2.58 24.29 -32.49
N ASP A 426 1.68 24.93 -33.22
CA ASP A 426 1.22 24.40 -34.50
C ASP A 426 2.27 24.73 -35.55
N ARG A 427 3.22 23.80 -35.72
CA ARG A 427 4.02 23.70 -36.94
C ARG A 427 3.12 23.16 -38.03
N SER A 428 2.35 24.02 -38.70
CA SER A 428 1.86 23.73 -40.05
C SER A 428 2.79 24.42 -41.06
N GLY A 429 3.64 23.59 -41.67
CA GLY A 429 4.56 24.00 -42.71
C GLY A 429 3.81 24.52 -43.94
N THR A 430 4.05 25.78 -44.27
CA THR A 430 3.78 26.35 -45.58
C THR A 430 4.91 25.92 -46.53
N GLN A 431 4.58 25.10 -47.52
CA GLN A 431 5.44 24.87 -48.69
C GLN A 431 5.67 26.20 -49.42
N PRO A 432 6.90 26.51 -49.89
CA PRO A 432 7.08 27.60 -50.84
C PRO A 432 6.81 27.07 -52.26
N ASN A 433 5.88 27.73 -52.95
CA ASN A 433 5.92 27.82 -54.40
C ASN A 433 7.08 28.75 -54.79
N GLY A 434 8.00 28.27 -55.63
CA GLY A 434 9.12 29.03 -56.18
C GLY A 434 10.20 28.11 -56.72
#